data_AF-Q01203-F1
#
_entry.id   AF-Q01203-F1
#
_cell.length_a   1.000
_cell.length_b   1.000
_cell.length_c   1.000
_cell.angle_alpha   90.00
_cell.angle_beta   90.00
_cell.angle_gamma   90.00
#
_symmetry.space_group_name_H-M   'P 1'
#
loop_
_entity.id
_entity.type
_entity.pdbx_description
1 polymer ?
#
loop_
_entity_poly.entity_id
_entity_poly.type
_entity_poly.pdbx_seq_one_letter_code
_entity_poly.pdbx_strand_id
1 'polypeptide(L)'
;MLKKNPPGSKPGRRPPLSTTGVIGATTTTHRSPGDSPVKYERSSDSKTVRSAKDGQSLKMDVPYPIFEFDFPVKIAHNNKLPVDSQFSDPIVDAFMCSEPGQTLRRNERIYNATLRQFIYRNSRITGVNLLFVGSGASKEIMSILRRMPQSVTFLDISSAALNRLRVAIDASGLSAPIDISYVASDATEWLHTTGQEKVFDVVIATKCIGQIMRRPGTSYEYLMLGISNVLKPNGYVYADHHDALISAPENTPIGSCVSPSDYDVATICGRYADDRAYYCFTPVPDFTIVAAFTAKTTPTRVQQWTSFCIRYLPSVRADQSLYMANTAYNPKPRGFPRPPALAYDEIAELLIPVNSRGVKRIPTPDDKLRYKLNAVFPKFDGTPGILLMHGNAAVFVSGTYRFEIAISYSVDTNLSMACELVESLEGLFYVVVTGIVEIGDNTTDPLDANTLRAVLPLLSPYAENGILVNTPDLVRNIRGDQVVLTDYRGSTMRLPVDGLHVAIDGKNGTFIKSLPFCTVDAAASEIKELLASAYKAADGVYNVPVVSGEVEGEDIWEYARAPSTDNWYPVRKRIDKRYSDPLGSVIHTVASSYAAGRLGAESTVEQLRQIITT
;
A
#
# COMPACT_ATOMS: atom_id res chain seq x y z
N MET A 1 -30.83 -59.55 -44.29
CA MET A 1 -31.09 -59.75 -45.74
C MET A 1 -32.54 -59.37 -46.05
N LEU A 2 -32.82 -58.86 -47.26
CA LEU A 2 -34.13 -58.72 -47.94
C LEU A 2 -35.29 -58.04 -47.14
N LYS A 3 -35.62 -56.75 -47.38
CA LYS A 3 -36.36 -56.13 -48.52
C LYS A 3 -37.88 -56.43 -48.59
N LYS A 4 -38.73 -55.40 -48.35
CA LYS A 4 -39.57 -54.72 -49.39
C LYS A 4 -40.47 -53.59 -48.83
N ASN A 5 -40.49 -52.46 -49.56
CA ASN A 5 -41.48 -51.35 -49.59
C ASN A 5 -42.04 -51.28 -51.05
N PRO A 6 -42.81 -50.26 -51.47
CA PRO A 6 -44.13 -49.74 -51.05
C PRO A 6 -45.15 -49.92 -52.24
N PRO A 7 -46.24 -49.13 -52.49
CA PRO A 7 -46.24 -47.67 -52.85
C PRO A 7 -47.39 -46.84 -52.19
N GLY A 8 -47.32 -45.51 -52.06
CA GLY A 8 -47.73 -44.49 -53.05
C GLY A 8 -49.04 -43.78 -52.58
N SER A 9 -49.36 -42.50 -52.85
CA SER A 9 -48.71 -41.39 -53.57
C SER A 9 -49.27 -40.01 -53.10
N LYS A 10 -48.51 -38.91 -53.31
CA LYS A 10 -48.90 -37.50 -53.03
C LYS A 10 -49.54 -36.84 -54.29
N PRO A 11 -50.14 -35.62 -54.25
CA PRO A 11 -49.41 -34.32 -54.19
C PRO A 11 -50.13 -33.28 -53.29
N GLY A 12 -49.73 -32.01 -53.07
CA GLY A 12 -48.64 -31.12 -53.51
C GLY A 12 -49.07 -29.66 -53.19
N ARG A 13 -48.22 -28.75 -52.73
CA ARG A 13 -47.46 -27.81 -53.60
C ARG A 13 -46.34 -27.09 -52.83
N ARG A 14 -45.33 -26.74 -53.63
CA ARG A 14 -43.92 -26.42 -53.36
C ARG A 14 -43.62 -24.89 -53.27
N PRO A 15 -42.34 -24.47 -53.08
CA PRO A 15 -41.91 -23.14 -52.61
C PRO A 15 -41.24 -22.31 -53.72
N PRO A 16 -40.33 -21.35 -53.40
CA PRO A 16 -38.89 -21.50 -53.76
C PRO A 16 -37.89 -20.99 -52.67
N LEU A 17 -36.75 -21.66 -52.39
CA LEU A 17 -35.35 -21.51 -52.93
C LEU A 17 -34.61 -20.24 -52.42
N SER A 18 -33.31 -20.24 -52.10
CA SER A 18 -32.12 -20.78 -52.82
C SER A 18 -30.99 -21.31 -51.90
N THR A 19 -30.50 -22.57 -51.99
CA THR A 19 -29.45 -23.20 -52.88
C THR A 19 -27.97 -23.12 -52.42
N THR A 20 -27.40 -24.30 -52.06
CA THR A 20 -26.01 -24.84 -52.35
C THR A 20 -24.75 -23.99 -52.08
N GLY A 21 -23.62 -24.49 -51.56
CA GLY A 21 -23.11 -25.84 -51.20
C GLY A 21 -21.71 -25.69 -50.58
N VAL A 22 -20.70 -26.58 -50.60
CA VAL A 22 -20.47 -27.97 -51.10
C VAL A 22 -19.34 -28.59 -50.20
N ILE A 23 -19.22 -29.92 -50.08
CA ILE A 23 -18.12 -30.58 -49.31
C ILE A 23 -16.83 -30.62 -50.13
N GLY A 24 -15.71 -30.16 -49.57
CA GLY A 24 -14.35 -30.31 -50.10
C GLY A 24 -13.38 -30.75 -49.01
N ALA A 25 -12.54 -31.76 -49.31
CA ALA A 25 -11.65 -32.38 -48.33
C ALA A 25 -10.25 -31.76 -48.31
N THR A 26 -9.57 -31.90 -47.16
CA THR A 26 -8.12 -31.76 -46.96
C THR A 26 -7.45 -30.46 -47.40
N THR A 27 -7.13 -29.61 -46.42
CA THR A 27 -5.74 -29.11 -46.30
C THR A 27 -5.42 -28.85 -44.84
N THR A 28 -4.35 -29.50 -44.35
CA THR A 28 -3.83 -29.28 -43.01
C THR A 28 -3.15 -27.91 -42.96
N THR A 29 -3.82 -26.88 -42.44
CA THR A 29 -3.19 -25.59 -42.18
C THR A 29 -2.75 -25.52 -40.72
N HIS A 30 -1.44 -25.44 -40.51
CA HIS A 30 -0.86 -25.06 -39.23
C HIS A 30 -1.46 -23.71 -38.80
N ARG A 31 -2.27 -23.69 -37.73
CA ARG A 31 -2.58 -22.43 -37.04
C ARG A 31 -1.39 -22.06 -36.17
N SER A 32 -0.69 -21.01 -36.56
CA SER A 32 0.28 -20.33 -35.70
C SER A 32 -0.41 -19.84 -34.42
N PRO A 33 0.22 -19.96 -33.23
CA PRO A 33 -0.28 -19.34 -32.02
C PRO A 33 0.00 -17.83 -32.07
N GLY A 34 -1.03 -17.02 -32.31
CA GLY A 34 -0.92 -15.57 -32.37
C GLY A 34 -2.30 -14.90 -32.41
N ASP A 35 -2.39 -13.75 -31.76
CA ASP A 35 -3.52 -12.81 -31.74
C ASP A 35 -4.90 -13.34 -31.34
N SER A 36 -5.17 -13.26 -30.02
CA SER A 36 -6.53 -13.08 -29.50
C SER A 36 -6.70 -11.61 -29.05
N PRO A 37 -7.32 -10.74 -29.85
CA PRO A 37 -7.47 -9.33 -29.51
C PRO A 37 -8.65 -9.12 -28.55
N VAL A 38 -8.42 -9.27 -27.25
CA VAL A 38 -9.38 -8.84 -26.21
C VAL A 38 -9.46 -7.32 -26.22
N LYS A 39 -10.49 -6.78 -26.88
CA LYS A 39 -10.78 -5.34 -26.98
C LYS A 39 -11.72 -4.90 -25.86
N TYR A 40 -11.56 -3.65 -25.43
CA TYR A 40 -12.45 -2.98 -24.48
C TYR A 40 -13.05 -1.70 -25.09
N GLU A 41 -14.23 -1.34 -24.62
CA GLU A 41 -14.85 -0.02 -24.86
C GLU A 41 -15.14 0.64 -23.51
N ARG A 42 -14.87 1.94 -23.43
CA ARG A 42 -15.11 2.76 -22.23
C ARG A 42 -16.58 3.21 -22.20
N SER A 43 -17.36 2.65 -21.27
CA SER A 43 -18.64 3.25 -20.87
C SER A 43 -18.37 4.57 -20.13
N SER A 44 -19.21 5.59 -20.34
CA SER A 44 -19.22 6.82 -19.55
C SER A 44 -19.58 6.57 -18.08
N ASP A 45 -20.33 5.49 -17.83
CA ASP A 45 -20.67 4.98 -16.50
C ASP A 45 -19.88 3.70 -16.23
N SER A 46 -18.86 3.78 -15.38
CA SER A 46 -17.83 2.75 -15.15
C SER A 46 -18.36 1.53 -14.39
N LYS A 47 -18.90 0.50 -15.07
CA LYS A 47 -19.35 -0.76 -14.43
C LYS A 47 -19.13 -2.08 -15.17
N THR A 48 -18.58 -2.13 -16.39
CA THR A 48 -18.54 -3.39 -17.17
C THR A 48 -17.26 -3.58 -18.00
N VAL A 49 -16.74 -4.81 -18.03
CA VAL A 49 -15.77 -5.29 -19.02
C VAL A 49 -16.43 -6.37 -19.88
N ARG A 50 -16.17 -6.32 -21.19
CA ARG A 50 -16.67 -7.33 -22.14
C ARG A 50 -15.49 -8.08 -22.74
N SER A 51 -15.56 -9.41 -22.74
CA SER A 51 -14.71 -10.25 -23.58
C SER A 51 -15.54 -10.79 -24.75
N ALA A 52 -14.90 -10.92 -25.92
CA ALA A 52 -15.55 -11.40 -27.14
C ALA A 52 -14.67 -12.45 -27.83
N LYS A 53 -15.21 -13.67 -27.94
CA LYS A 53 -14.69 -14.74 -28.78
C LYS A 53 -15.90 -15.49 -29.35
N ASP A 54 -15.85 -15.83 -30.64
CA ASP A 54 -16.87 -16.62 -31.33
C ASP A 54 -18.34 -16.15 -31.17
N GLY A 55 -18.54 -14.82 -31.12
CA GLY A 55 -19.88 -14.21 -31.17
C GLY A 55 -20.68 -14.26 -29.87
N GLN A 56 -20.17 -14.91 -28.81
CA GLN A 56 -20.71 -14.78 -27.46
C GLN A 56 -19.94 -13.69 -26.70
N SER A 57 -20.63 -12.62 -26.33
CA SER A 57 -20.09 -11.56 -25.48
C SER A 57 -20.30 -11.92 -24.00
N LEU A 58 -19.24 -12.37 -23.33
CA LEU A 58 -19.25 -12.46 -21.87
C LEU A 58 -19.17 -11.05 -21.30
N LYS A 59 -20.28 -10.61 -20.69
CA LYS A 59 -20.40 -9.36 -19.93
C LYS A 59 -20.07 -9.67 -18.48
N MET A 60 -18.89 -9.27 -18.03
CA MET A 60 -18.54 -9.27 -16.61
C MET A 60 -18.75 -7.84 -16.08
N ASP A 61 -19.64 -7.71 -15.11
CA ASP A 61 -19.76 -6.47 -14.35
C ASP A 61 -18.51 -6.36 -13.45
N VAL A 62 -17.96 -5.16 -13.30
CA VAL A 62 -16.71 -4.93 -12.54
C VAL A 62 -17.04 -4.35 -11.17
N PRO A 63 -16.58 -4.95 -10.07
CA PRO A 63 -16.99 -4.55 -8.73
C PRO A 63 -16.26 -3.29 -8.20
N TYR A 64 -17.06 -2.25 -7.93
CA TYR A 64 -17.02 -1.44 -6.69
C TYR A 64 -15.86 -0.45 -6.39
N PRO A 65 -16.05 0.51 -5.44
CA PRO A 65 -15.15 1.63 -5.18
C PRO A 65 -14.03 1.29 -4.18
N ILE A 66 -13.32 0.19 -4.40
CA ILE A 66 -12.04 -0.10 -3.72
C ILE A 66 -10.85 0.43 -4.55
N PHE A 67 -11.14 0.97 -5.74
CA PHE A 67 -10.18 1.62 -6.63
C PHE A 67 -9.95 3.07 -6.22
N GLU A 68 -8.74 3.56 -6.49
CA GLU A 68 -8.56 4.99 -6.70
C GLU A 68 -9.36 5.37 -7.95
N PHE A 69 -10.61 5.79 -7.75
CA PHE A 69 -11.25 6.69 -8.69
C PHE A 69 -10.45 7.99 -8.66
N ASP A 70 -9.42 8.03 -9.50
CA ASP A 70 -8.72 9.24 -9.87
C ASP A 70 -9.74 10.10 -10.65
N PHE A 71 -10.59 10.79 -9.89
CA PHE A 71 -11.48 11.81 -10.40
C PHE A 71 -10.60 12.75 -11.22
N PRO A 72 -10.83 12.85 -12.54
CA PRO A 72 -9.84 13.38 -13.45
C PRO A 72 -9.38 14.76 -12.97
N VAL A 73 -8.06 14.94 -12.87
CA VAL A 73 -7.42 16.18 -12.41
C VAL A 73 -7.71 17.32 -13.40
N LYS A 74 -8.93 17.85 -13.31
CA LYS A 74 -9.47 19.00 -14.04
C LYS A 74 -9.96 20.07 -13.07
N ILE A 75 -9.22 20.25 -11.98
CA ILE A 75 -9.06 21.59 -11.41
C ILE A 75 -7.63 22.00 -11.75
N ALA A 76 -7.50 22.84 -12.77
CA ALA A 76 -6.27 23.59 -12.96
C ALA A 76 -6.07 24.42 -11.69
N HIS A 77 -5.15 23.98 -10.82
CA HIS A 77 -4.77 24.75 -9.66
C HIS A 77 -4.13 26.04 -10.15
N ASN A 78 -4.95 27.10 -10.17
CA ASN A 78 -4.47 28.45 -10.33
C ASN A 78 -3.47 28.67 -9.19
N ASN A 79 -2.17 28.73 -9.50
CA ASN A 79 -1.10 28.85 -8.49
C ASN A 79 -1.13 30.19 -7.74
N LYS A 80 -2.09 31.07 -8.06
CA LYS A 80 -2.48 32.18 -7.20
C LYS A 80 -3.19 31.61 -5.98
N LEU A 81 -2.58 31.81 -4.81
CA LEU A 81 -3.23 31.57 -3.52
C LEU A 81 -4.64 32.20 -3.54
N PRO A 82 -5.68 31.50 -3.06
CA PRO A 82 -6.93 32.18 -2.76
C PRO A 82 -6.63 33.31 -1.77
N VAL A 83 -7.37 34.41 -1.86
CA VAL A 83 -7.35 35.50 -0.87
C VAL A 83 -8.12 35.02 0.37
N ASP A 84 -7.58 33.99 1.01
CA ASP A 84 -8.07 33.35 2.22
C ASP A 84 -7.45 34.08 3.42
N SER A 85 -8.28 34.72 4.25
CA SER A 85 -7.90 35.38 5.50
C SER A 85 -7.56 34.38 6.62
N GLN A 86 -6.61 33.47 6.35
CA GLN A 86 -6.07 32.51 7.33
C GLN A 86 -5.35 33.22 8.50
N PHE A 87 -4.96 34.47 8.28
CA PHE A 87 -4.39 35.40 9.24
C PHE A 87 -5.37 36.57 9.38
N SER A 88 -6.00 36.70 10.55
CA SER A 88 -6.81 37.87 10.92
C SER A 88 -5.96 39.02 11.47
N ASP A 89 -4.68 38.75 11.73
CA ASP A 89 -3.69 39.69 12.22
C ASP A 89 -2.84 40.22 11.04
N PRO A 90 -2.85 41.54 10.76
CA PRO A 90 -2.06 42.14 9.68
C PRO A 90 -0.55 41.95 9.79
N ILE A 91 0.01 41.85 11.00
CA ILE A 91 1.45 41.65 11.21
C ILE A 91 1.83 40.24 10.77
N VAL A 92 1.02 39.25 11.17
CA VAL A 92 1.23 37.85 10.81
C VAL A 92 1.04 37.63 9.31
N ASP A 93 0.06 38.29 8.69
CA ASP A 93 -0.13 38.22 7.23
C ASP A 93 1.04 38.84 6.46
N ALA A 94 1.53 40.02 6.90
CA ALA A 94 2.70 40.67 6.33
C ALA A 94 3.97 39.78 6.44
N PHE A 95 4.21 39.17 7.61
CA PHE A 95 5.29 38.20 7.78
C PHE A 95 5.12 37.00 6.85
N MET A 96 3.93 36.42 6.78
CA MET A 96 3.66 35.23 5.94
C MET A 96 3.68 35.53 4.44
N CYS A 97 3.70 36.80 4.05
CA CYS A 97 3.93 37.26 2.67
C CYS A 97 5.40 37.60 2.39
N SER A 98 6.19 37.94 3.41
CA SER A 98 7.63 38.24 3.32
C SER A 98 8.50 37.05 2.90
N GLU A 99 9.76 37.29 2.50
CA GLU A 99 10.72 36.24 2.11
C GLU A 99 10.94 35.15 3.19
N PRO A 100 11.13 35.48 4.49
CA PRO A 100 11.11 34.49 5.57
C PRO A 100 9.83 33.64 5.60
N GLY A 101 8.65 34.27 5.47
CA GLY A 101 7.36 33.59 5.44
C GLY A 101 7.19 32.67 4.23
N GLN A 102 7.63 33.09 3.04
CA GLN A 102 7.63 32.23 1.84
C GLN A 102 8.60 31.05 1.98
N THR A 103 9.76 31.28 2.62
CA THR A 103 10.74 30.23 2.92
C THR A 103 10.18 29.20 3.89
N LEU A 104 9.49 29.66 4.94
CA LEU A 104 8.75 28.81 5.88
C LEU A 104 7.72 27.94 5.14
N ARG A 105 6.82 28.55 4.35
CA ARG A 105 5.83 27.84 3.53
C ARG A 105 6.48 26.81 2.58
N ARG A 106 7.64 27.13 1.98
CA ARG A 106 8.37 26.20 1.09
C ARG A 106 8.93 25.01 1.86
N ASN A 107 9.53 25.23 3.02
CA ASN A 107 10.05 24.14 3.86
C ASN A 107 8.91 23.26 4.38
N GLU A 108 7.78 23.86 4.78
CA GLU A 108 6.60 23.13 5.24
C GLU A 108 6.01 22.22 4.15
N ARG A 109 5.94 22.69 2.89
CA ARG A 109 5.51 21.85 1.75
C ARG A 109 6.45 20.66 1.50
N ILE A 110 7.76 20.87 1.61
CA ILE A 110 8.76 19.79 1.46
C ILE A 110 8.56 18.75 2.57
N TYR A 111 8.50 19.20 3.83
CA TYR A 111 8.21 18.36 4.98
C TYR A 111 6.92 17.54 4.79
N ASN A 112 5.80 18.21 4.46
CA ASN A 112 4.50 17.57 4.26
C ASN A 112 4.54 16.54 3.12
N ALA A 113 5.22 16.84 2.01
CA ALA A 113 5.36 15.93 0.88
C ALA A 113 6.18 14.68 1.25
N THR A 114 7.34 14.86 1.88
CA THR A 114 8.21 13.76 2.34
C THR A 114 7.48 12.88 3.37
N LEU A 115 6.79 13.49 4.34
CA LEU A 115 6.01 12.75 5.34
C LEU A 115 4.92 11.88 4.69
N ARG A 116 4.15 12.41 3.74
CA ARG A 116 3.12 11.62 3.04
C ARG A 116 3.69 10.44 2.26
N GLN A 117 4.81 10.65 1.57
CA GLN A 117 5.49 9.59 0.83
C GLN A 117 5.98 8.49 1.77
N PHE A 118 6.48 8.85 2.96
CA PHE A 118 6.81 7.91 4.02
C PHE A 118 5.57 7.16 4.53
N ILE A 119 4.48 7.88 4.85
CA ILE A 119 3.20 7.31 5.31
C ILE A 119 2.68 6.26 4.32
N TYR A 120 2.62 6.57 3.02
CA TYR A 120 2.13 5.65 1.98
C TYR A 120 3.01 4.40 1.80
N ARG A 121 4.29 4.46 2.18
CA ARG A 121 5.21 3.33 2.08
C ARG A 121 5.12 2.39 3.30
N ASN A 122 4.86 2.97 4.49
CA ASN A 122 4.83 2.29 5.79
C ASN A 122 3.44 1.77 6.21
N SER A 123 2.37 2.51 5.91
CA SER A 123 1.03 2.29 6.47
C SER A 123 -0.04 2.21 5.40
N ARG A 124 -0.98 1.27 5.59
CA ARG A 124 -2.22 1.19 4.81
C ARG A 124 -3.07 2.42 5.09
N ILE A 125 -3.54 3.09 4.05
CA ILE A 125 -4.48 4.22 4.15
C ILE A 125 -5.85 3.88 3.53
N THR A 126 -5.88 3.07 2.47
CA THR A 126 -7.13 2.69 1.81
C THR A 126 -7.97 1.75 2.68
N GLY A 127 -9.18 2.17 3.03
CA GLY A 127 -10.11 1.41 3.87
C GLY A 127 -9.77 1.36 5.36
N VAL A 128 -9.01 2.33 5.88
CA VAL A 128 -8.67 2.41 7.33
C VAL A 128 -9.37 3.58 8.02
N ASN A 129 -9.39 3.55 9.37
CA ASN A 129 -9.87 4.66 10.19
C ASN A 129 -8.71 5.60 10.56
N LEU A 130 -8.79 6.87 10.16
CA LEU A 130 -7.78 7.89 10.45
C LEU A 130 -8.23 8.88 11.54
N LEU A 131 -7.31 9.30 12.40
CA LEU A 131 -7.48 10.44 13.30
C LEU A 131 -6.42 11.51 12.98
N PHE A 132 -6.85 12.73 12.68
CA PHE A 132 -5.98 13.90 12.63
C PHE A 132 -6.19 14.72 13.90
N VAL A 133 -5.16 14.80 14.74
CA VAL A 133 -5.14 15.62 15.96
C VAL A 133 -4.49 16.96 15.61
N GLY A 134 -5.13 18.07 15.99
CA GLY A 134 -4.66 19.41 15.62
C GLY A 134 -4.73 19.67 14.10
N SER A 135 -5.77 19.17 13.46
CA SER A 135 -5.88 19.12 11.98
C SER A 135 -5.84 20.48 11.26
N GLY A 136 -6.15 21.57 11.94
CA GLY A 136 -6.18 22.92 11.41
C GLY A 136 -7.11 23.07 10.20
N ALA A 137 -6.60 23.74 9.16
CA ALA A 137 -7.30 23.94 7.89
C ALA A 137 -6.44 23.48 6.69
N SER A 138 -5.61 22.45 6.90
CA SER A 138 -4.54 22.09 5.95
C SER A 138 -5.07 21.35 4.71
N LYS A 139 -5.04 22.03 3.55
CA LYS A 139 -5.38 21.46 2.24
C LYS A 139 -4.42 20.33 1.82
N GLU A 140 -3.24 20.25 2.43
CA GLU A 140 -2.25 19.18 2.20
C GLU A 140 -2.78 17.78 2.59
N ILE A 141 -3.70 17.71 3.56
CA ILE A 141 -4.32 16.45 4.02
C ILE A 141 -5.16 15.79 2.92
N MET A 142 -5.71 16.57 1.98
CA MET A 142 -6.59 16.07 0.90
C MET A 142 -5.90 15.01 0.04
N SER A 143 -4.57 15.05 -0.07
CA SER A 143 -3.81 14.03 -0.78
C SER A 143 -3.78 12.67 -0.07
N ILE A 144 -3.87 12.63 1.26
CA ILE A 144 -4.05 11.40 2.05
C ILE A 144 -5.47 10.87 1.87
N LEU A 145 -6.47 11.76 1.90
CA LEU A 145 -7.88 11.41 1.68
C LEU A 145 -8.12 10.78 0.30
N ARG A 146 -7.39 11.17 -0.74
CA ARG A 146 -7.46 10.54 -2.08
C ARG A 146 -7.11 9.05 -2.09
N ARG A 147 -6.41 8.54 -1.05
CA ARG A 147 -6.19 7.09 -0.88
C ARG A 147 -7.44 6.34 -0.40
N MET A 148 -8.58 7.01 -0.22
CA MET A 148 -9.87 6.44 0.20
C MET A 148 -9.81 5.68 1.54
N PRO A 149 -9.48 6.34 2.67
CA PRO A 149 -9.73 5.80 4.00
C PRO A 149 -11.23 5.52 4.20
N GLN A 150 -11.57 4.57 5.07
CA GLN A 150 -12.96 4.24 5.39
C GLN A 150 -13.62 5.38 6.16
N SER A 151 -12.95 5.86 7.22
CA SER A 151 -13.41 6.97 8.04
C SER A 151 -12.26 7.87 8.45
N VAL A 152 -12.57 9.15 8.69
CA VAL A 152 -11.61 10.16 9.13
C VAL A 152 -12.23 11.06 10.19
N THR A 153 -11.58 11.17 11.34
CA THR A 153 -11.93 12.16 12.37
C THR A 153 -10.91 13.30 12.36
N PHE A 154 -11.40 14.53 12.15
CA PHE A 154 -10.64 15.77 12.28
C PHE A 154 -10.91 16.38 13.66
N LEU A 155 -9.92 16.31 14.55
CA LEU A 155 -9.95 16.86 15.89
C LEU A 155 -9.13 18.15 15.93
N ASP A 156 -9.76 19.25 16.33
CA ASP A 156 -9.10 20.55 16.50
C ASP A 156 -9.89 21.43 17.48
N ILE A 157 -9.20 22.27 18.26
CA ILE A 157 -9.87 23.20 19.18
C ILE A 157 -10.56 24.37 18.43
N SER A 158 -10.17 24.64 17.18
CA SER A 158 -10.68 25.72 16.36
C SER A 158 -11.80 25.24 15.42
N SER A 159 -13.05 25.45 15.84
CA SER A 159 -14.24 25.26 14.98
C SER A 159 -14.15 26.01 13.65
N ALA A 160 -13.54 27.20 13.64
CA ALA A 160 -13.30 28.00 12.43
C ALA A 160 -12.29 27.34 11.47
N ALA A 161 -11.28 26.64 11.98
CA ALA A 161 -10.34 25.89 11.14
C ALA A 161 -11.02 24.65 10.53
N LEU A 162 -11.74 23.88 11.34
CA LEU A 162 -12.53 22.72 10.89
C LEU A 162 -13.58 23.08 9.84
N ASN A 163 -14.27 24.21 10.00
CA ASN A 163 -15.24 24.69 9.01
C ASN A 163 -14.57 25.03 7.66
N ARG A 164 -13.38 25.65 7.66
CA ARG A 164 -12.61 25.88 6.42
C ARG A 164 -12.11 24.58 5.79
N LEU A 165 -11.67 23.62 6.61
CA LEU A 165 -11.25 22.29 6.14
C LEU A 165 -12.42 21.56 5.48
N ARG A 166 -13.61 21.59 6.10
CA ARG A 166 -14.85 21.01 5.56
C ARG A 166 -15.20 21.58 4.18
N VAL A 167 -15.27 22.91 4.06
CA VAL A 167 -15.55 23.58 2.77
C VAL A 167 -14.55 23.17 1.68
N ALA A 168 -13.26 23.03 2.02
CA ALA A 168 -12.25 22.58 1.06
C ALA A 168 -12.46 21.11 0.64
N ILE A 169 -12.76 20.22 1.59
CA ILE A 169 -13.02 18.79 1.34
C ILE A 169 -14.29 18.61 0.49
N ASP A 170 -15.38 19.28 0.85
CA ASP A 170 -16.65 19.24 0.10
C ASP A 170 -16.47 19.75 -1.33
N ALA A 171 -15.76 20.86 -1.52
CA ALA A 171 -15.44 21.40 -2.85
C ALA A 171 -14.57 20.48 -3.72
N SER A 172 -13.96 19.44 -3.13
CA SER A 172 -13.20 18.41 -3.85
C SER A 172 -13.95 17.09 -4.07
N GLY A 173 -15.18 16.96 -3.55
CA GLY A 173 -15.98 15.74 -3.61
C GLY A 173 -15.52 14.60 -2.69
N LEU A 174 -14.46 14.80 -1.90
CA LEU A 174 -13.87 13.77 -1.05
C LEU A 174 -14.72 13.37 0.17
N SER A 175 -15.75 14.16 0.51
CA SER A 175 -16.74 13.81 1.53
C SER A 175 -17.86 12.87 1.05
N ALA A 176 -17.95 12.58 -0.25
CA ALA A 176 -18.94 11.63 -0.77
C ALA A 176 -18.56 10.14 -0.57
N PRO A 177 -17.29 9.70 -0.76
CA PRO A 177 -16.90 8.30 -0.54
C PRO A 177 -16.28 8.00 0.84
N ILE A 178 -16.10 8.98 1.73
CA ILE A 178 -15.42 8.83 3.03
C ILE A 178 -16.34 9.27 4.16
N ASP A 179 -16.43 8.50 5.25
CA ASP A 179 -17.10 8.94 6.47
C ASP A 179 -16.23 9.96 7.24
N ILE A 180 -16.62 11.23 7.24
CA ILE A 180 -15.82 12.32 7.82
C ILE A 180 -16.51 12.97 9.03
N SER A 181 -15.88 12.81 10.19
CA SER A 181 -16.26 13.49 11.45
C SER A 181 -15.40 14.74 11.68
N TYR A 182 -16.02 15.85 12.11
CA TYR A 182 -15.32 17.06 12.58
C TYR A 182 -15.62 17.29 14.06
N VAL A 183 -14.58 17.30 14.90
CA VAL A 183 -14.69 17.40 16.36
C VAL A 183 -14.00 18.68 16.83
N ALA A 184 -14.81 19.68 17.19
CA ALA A 184 -14.35 20.93 17.78
C ALA A 184 -14.15 20.76 19.30
N SER A 185 -12.99 20.26 19.72
CA SER A 185 -12.68 19.95 21.12
C SER A 185 -11.19 20.08 21.42
N ASP A 186 -10.85 20.12 22.71
CA ASP A 186 -9.46 19.92 23.13
C ASP A 186 -9.03 18.47 22.87
N ALA A 187 -7.80 18.30 22.40
CA ALA A 187 -7.30 16.98 22.03
C ALA A 187 -7.16 16.04 23.23
N THR A 188 -6.62 16.53 24.35
CA THR A 188 -6.39 15.68 25.54
C THR A 188 -7.70 15.30 26.21
N GLU A 189 -8.61 16.27 26.35
CA GLU A 189 -9.94 16.08 26.92
C GLU A 189 -10.75 15.05 26.12
N TRP A 190 -10.76 15.18 24.78
CA TRP A 190 -11.48 14.25 23.91
C TRP A 190 -10.90 12.83 23.92
N LEU A 191 -9.57 12.68 23.80
CA LEU A 191 -8.89 11.37 23.79
C LEU A 191 -9.09 10.57 25.10
N HIS A 192 -9.19 11.26 26.24
CA HIS A 192 -9.42 10.65 27.55
C HIS A 192 -10.91 10.51 27.92
N THR A 193 -11.83 10.91 27.04
CA THR A 193 -13.29 10.80 27.27
C THR A 193 -14.02 10.24 26.04
N THR A 194 -14.67 11.09 25.23
CA THR A 194 -15.52 10.71 24.09
C THR A 194 -14.77 9.93 23.00
N GLY A 195 -13.45 10.10 22.89
CA GLY A 195 -12.63 9.39 21.91
C GLY A 195 -12.57 7.88 22.13
N GLN A 196 -12.73 7.42 23.37
CA GLN A 196 -12.57 6.00 23.75
C GLN A 196 -13.61 5.06 23.11
N GLU A 197 -14.73 5.59 22.61
CA GLU A 197 -15.73 4.82 21.85
C GLU A 197 -15.31 4.56 20.39
N LYS A 198 -14.22 5.19 19.91
CA LYS A 198 -13.70 5.07 18.55
C LYS A 198 -12.34 4.39 18.51
N VAL A 199 -12.09 3.64 17.43
CA VAL A 199 -10.83 2.92 17.24
C VAL A 199 -10.25 3.17 15.84
N PHE A 200 -9.02 3.72 15.82
CA PHE A 200 -8.29 4.18 14.64
C PHE A 200 -7.11 3.26 14.31
N ASP A 201 -6.75 3.19 13.03
CA ASP A 201 -5.58 2.45 12.54
C ASP A 201 -4.33 3.34 12.49
N VAL A 202 -4.52 4.64 12.20
CA VAL A 202 -3.44 5.63 12.10
C VAL A 202 -3.88 6.95 12.73
N VAL A 203 -3.02 7.51 13.58
CA VAL A 203 -3.13 8.86 14.13
C VAL A 203 -2.04 9.74 13.53
N ILE A 204 -2.40 10.97 13.14
CA ILE A 204 -1.48 11.99 12.63
C ILE A 204 -1.60 13.23 13.52
N ALA A 205 -0.51 13.60 14.18
CA ALA A 205 -0.43 14.67 15.17
C ALA A 205 0.87 15.47 14.94
N THR A 206 0.95 16.21 13.84
CA THR A 206 2.14 16.96 13.41
C THR A 206 1.93 18.47 13.51
N LYS A 207 2.98 19.22 13.90
CA LYS A 207 3.01 20.69 14.07
C LYS A 207 1.91 21.26 14.97
N CYS A 208 1.45 20.47 15.93
CA CYS A 208 0.33 20.83 16.82
C CYS A 208 0.51 20.41 18.29
N ILE A 209 1.44 19.49 18.59
CA ILE A 209 1.57 18.89 19.93
C ILE A 209 1.90 19.95 21.00
N GLY A 210 2.80 20.89 20.72
CA GLY A 210 3.10 21.97 21.68
C GLY A 210 1.89 22.90 21.97
N GLN A 211 1.05 23.17 20.96
CA GLN A 211 -0.19 23.93 21.11
C GLN A 211 -1.28 23.17 21.87
N ILE A 212 -1.26 21.83 21.84
CA ILE A 212 -2.08 20.97 22.70
C ILE A 212 -1.53 21.03 24.14
N MET A 213 -0.21 20.99 24.30
CA MET A 213 0.50 20.95 25.58
C MET A 213 0.53 22.29 26.35
N ARG A 214 -0.02 23.38 25.79
CA ARG A 214 -0.08 24.68 26.47
C ARG A 214 -0.98 24.72 27.71
N ARG A 215 -1.83 23.70 27.93
CA ARG A 215 -2.69 23.57 29.12
C ARG A 215 -1.86 23.15 30.34
N PRO A 216 -2.15 23.66 31.56
CA PRO A 216 -1.50 23.15 32.77
C PRO A 216 -1.74 21.65 32.96
N GLY A 217 -0.70 20.90 33.29
CA GLY A 217 -0.79 19.46 33.60
C GLY A 217 -0.75 18.51 32.41
N THR A 218 -0.65 19.00 31.16
CA THR A 218 -0.44 18.14 29.99
C THR A 218 1.05 17.89 29.72
N SER A 219 1.42 16.68 29.37
CA SER A 219 2.75 16.29 28.86
C SER A 219 2.62 15.52 27.55
N TYR A 220 3.72 15.31 26.83
CA TYR A 220 3.74 14.44 25.66
C TYR A 220 3.31 13.00 26.01
N GLU A 221 3.77 12.48 27.15
CA GLU A 221 3.36 11.17 27.66
C GLU A 221 1.84 11.10 27.91
N TYR A 222 1.25 12.13 28.53
CA TYR A 222 -0.20 12.18 28.79
C TYR A 222 -1.04 12.24 27.50
N LEU A 223 -0.53 12.91 26.45
CA LEU A 223 -1.15 12.89 25.12
C LEU A 223 -1.07 11.49 24.49
N MET A 224 0.09 10.85 24.54
CA MET A 224 0.29 9.51 23.97
C MET A 224 -0.52 8.43 24.69
N LEU A 225 -0.69 8.54 26.02
CA LEU A 225 -1.61 7.71 26.82
C LEU A 225 -3.08 7.92 26.42
N GLY A 226 -3.45 9.12 25.98
CA GLY A 226 -4.76 9.38 25.37
C GLY A 226 -4.90 8.70 24.01
N ILE A 227 -3.84 8.74 23.20
CA ILE A 227 -3.81 8.10 21.88
C ILE A 227 -3.89 6.57 21.98
N SER A 228 -3.25 5.93 22.97
CA SER A 228 -3.36 4.46 23.15
C SER A 228 -4.78 3.97 23.42
N ASN A 229 -5.65 4.80 24.02
CA ASN A 229 -7.05 4.45 24.26
C ASN A 229 -7.88 4.33 22.96
N VAL A 230 -7.43 4.98 21.87
CA VAL A 230 -8.19 5.08 20.61
C VAL A 230 -7.50 4.41 19.43
N LEU A 231 -6.33 3.80 19.63
CA LEU A 231 -5.48 3.24 18.57
C LEU A 231 -5.48 1.71 18.60
N LYS A 232 -5.70 1.06 17.45
CA LYS A 232 -5.62 -0.41 17.35
C LYS A 232 -4.21 -0.92 17.70
N PRO A 233 -4.08 -2.14 18.25
CA PRO A 233 -2.80 -2.81 18.34
C PRO A 233 -2.09 -2.89 16.97
N ASN A 234 -0.80 -2.57 16.92
CA ASN A 234 0.00 -2.34 15.70
C ASN A 234 -0.37 -1.08 14.88
N GLY A 235 -1.29 -0.25 15.34
CA GLY A 235 -1.59 1.05 14.74
C GLY A 235 -0.40 2.01 14.82
N TYR A 236 -0.41 3.04 13.98
CA TYR A 236 0.69 3.99 13.85
C TYR A 236 0.31 5.39 14.35
N VAL A 237 1.26 6.06 15.00
CA VAL A 237 1.23 7.50 15.28
C VAL A 237 2.31 8.17 14.46
N TYR A 238 1.93 9.18 13.69
CA TYR A 238 2.85 10.10 13.04
C TYR A 238 2.86 11.41 13.80
N ALA A 239 3.96 11.65 14.51
CA ALA A 239 4.23 12.85 15.28
C ALA A 239 5.47 13.57 14.73
N ASP A 240 5.73 14.78 15.19
CA ASP A 240 6.98 15.50 14.95
C ASP A 240 7.40 16.28 16.19
N HIS A 241 8.56 16.94 16.17
CA HIS A 241 8.91 17.98 17.15
C HIS A 241 9.80 19.05 16.49
N HIS A 242 10.00 20.19 17.16
CA HIS A 242 10.88 21.25 16.66
C HIS A 242 12.35 20.96 17.00
N ASP A 243 13.19 20.87 15.96
CA ASP A 243 14.61 20.52 16.06
C ASP A 243 15.44 21.46 16.96
N ALA A 244 15.12 22.74 16.98
CA ALA A 244 15.80 23.73 17.82
C ALA A 244 15.43 23.62 19.32
N LEU A 245 14.36 22.92 19.66
CA LEU A 245 13.76 22.94 21.00
C LEU A 245 13.97 21.65 21.79
N ILE A 246 14.67 20.67 21.23
CA ILE A 246 14.91 19.35 21.84
C ILE A 246 15.67 19.40 23.17
N SER A 247 16.40 20.48 23.44
CA SER A 247 17.15 20.71 24.67
C SER A 247 16.45 21.64 25.67
N ALA A 248 15.32 22.24 25.29
CA ALA A 248 14.50 23.02 26.21
C ALA A 248 13.70 22.08 27.12
N PRO A 249 13.46 22.44 28.40
CA PRO A 249 12.58 21.67 29.26
C PRO A 249 11.18 21.55 28.64
N GLU A 250 10.54 20.38 28.79
CA GLU A 250 9.16 20.17 28.34
C GLU A 250 8.23 21.27 28.92
N ASN A 251 7.24 21.69 28.14
CA ASN A 251 6.30 22.76 28.49
C ASN A 251 6.89 24.17 28.64
N THR A 252 8.15 24.39 28.25
CA THR A 252 8.71 25.75 28.11
C THR A 252 8.11 26.45 26.87
N PRO A 253 7.65 27.72 26.95
CA PRO A 253 7.13 28.45 25.78
C PRO A 253 8.19 28.64 24.68
N ILE A 254 7.86 28.36 23.42
CA ILE A 254 8.77 28.50 22.27
C ILE A 254 9.39 29.90 22.22
N GLY A 255 8.58 30.95 22.45
CA GLY A 255 9.04 32.34 22.45
C GLY A 255 10.10 32.67 23.52
N SER A 256 10.30 31.81 24.51
CA SER A 256 11.36 31.93 25.53
C SER A 256 12.58 31.02 25.29
N CYS A 257 12.49 30.11 24.33
CA CYS A 257 13.55 29.15 23.98
C CYS A 257 14.43 29.61 22.80
N VAL A 258 14.03 30.67 22.09
CA VAL A 258 14.66 31.11 20.82
C VAL A 258 15.35 32.46 20.97
N SER A 259 16.31 32.74 20.07
CA SER A 259 16.97 34.04 20.04
C SER A 259 16.00 35.16 19.61
N PRO A 260 16.22 36.43 20.00
CA PRO A 260 15.42 37.55 19.52
C PRO A 260 15.36 37.66 17.98
N SER A 261 16.44 37.26 17.29
CA SER A 261 16.50 37.22 15.82
C SER A 261 15.69 36.08 15.19
N ASP A 262 15.43 35.00 15.92
CA ASP A 262 14.63 33.87 15.45
C ASP A 262 13.16 33.94 15.90
N TYR A 263 12.82 34.82 16.84
CA TYR A 263 11.50 34.89 17.49
C TYR A 263 10.34 34.94 16.49
N ASP A 264 10.40 35.84 15.51
CA ASP A 264 9.34 36.00 14.49
C ASP A 264 9.19 34.75 13.63
N VAL A 265 10.29 34.06 13.31
CA VAL A 265 10.27 32.80 12.56
C VAL A 265 9.72 31.67 13.43
N ALA A 266 10.09 31.60 14.70
CA ALA A 266 9.65 30.59 15.67
C ALA A 266 8.15 30.65 15.96
N THR A 267 7.64 31.86 16.13
CA THR A 267 6.29 32.10 16.65
C THR A 267 5.31 32.58 15.58
N ILE A 268 5.80 32.83 14.35
CA ILE A 268 5.08 33.52 13.27
C ILE A 268 4.58 34.89 13.77
N CYS A 269 5.54 35.77 14.10
CA CYS A 269 5.33 37.10 14.70
C CYS A 269 4.41 37.08 15.93
N GLY A 270 4.73 36.24 16.91
CA GLY A 270 4.03 36.13 18.19
C GLY A 270 2.77 35.27 18.18
N ARG A 271 2.21 34.92 17.01
CA ARG A 271 0.95 34.15 16.89
C ARG A 271 0.94 32.85 17.68
N TYR A 272 2.08 32.16 17.73
CA TYR A 272 2.29 30.90 18.43
C TYR A 272 3.37 31.03 19.51
N ALA A 273 3.49 32.19 20.16
CA ALA A 273 4.44 32.38 21.26
C ALA A 273 4.13 31.54 22.51
N ASP A 274 2.88 31.11 22.67
CA ASP A 274 2.38 30.24 23.74
C ASP A 274 2.55 28.74 23.46
N ASP A 275 2.98 28.39 22.25
CA ASP A 275 3.36 27.04 21.85
C ASP A 275 4.48 26.52 22.77
N ARG A 276 4.59 25.20 22.90
CA ARG A 276 5.45 24.57 23.91
C ARG A 276 6.54 23.71 23.30
N ALA A 277 7.69 23.66 23.97
CA ALA A 277 8.74 22.69 23.71
C ALA A 277 8.35 21.30 24.23
N TYR A 278 8.67 20.27 23.47
CA TYR A 278 8.38 18.85 23.75
C TYR A 278 9.34 17.95 22.96
N TYR A 279 9.46 16.69 23.37
CA TYR A 279 10.46 15.77 22.85
C TYR A 279 9.86 14.39 22.55
N CYS A 280 9.63 14.08 21.27
CA CYS A 280 8.95 12.85 20.86
C CYS A 280 9.77 11.55 21.04
N PHE A 281 11.06 11.67 21.37
CA PHE A 281 11.92 10.57 21.80
C PHE A 281 11.71 10.17 23.27
N THR A 282 10.94 10.93 24.06
CA THR A 282 10.54 10.52 25.41
C THR A 282 9.85 9.15 25.35
N PRO A 283 10.37 8.12 26.05
CA PRO A 283 9.77 6.79 26.04
C PRO A 283 8.36 6.84 26.63
N VAL A 284 7.41 6.17 25.97
CA VAL A 284 6.03 5.99 26.47
C VAL A 284 5.73 4.49 26.50
N PRO A 285 5.10 3.95 27.56
CA PRO A 285 4.70 2.54 27.62
C PRO A 285 3.92 2.11 26.38
N ASP A 286 4.14 0.88 25.94
CA ASP A 286 3.51 0.27 24.75
C ASP A 286 3.74 0.98 23.40
N PHE A 287 4.57 2.03 23.32
CA PHE A 287 4.91 2.70 22.06
C PHE A 287 6.37 2.51 21.65
N THR A 288 6.59 1.95 20.47
CA THR A 288 7.93 1.76 19.88
C THR A 288 8.15 2.76 18.75
N ILE A 289 9.21 3.58 18.84
CA ILE A 289 9.67 4.42 17.74
C ILE A 289 10.27 3.51 16.66
N VAL A 290 9.67 3.54 15.47
CA VAL A 290 10.02 2.70 14.32
C VAL A 290 11.06 3.37 13.44
N ALA A 291 10.92 4.67 13.23
CA ALA A 291 11.84 5.51 12.46
C ALA A 291 11.65 6.98 12.84
N ALA A 292 12.71 7.77 12.70
CA ALA A 292 12.66 9.22 12.75
C ALA A 292 13.45 9.82 11.56
N PHE A 293 13.01 10.97 11.05
CA PHE A 293 13.69 11.66 9.94
C PHE A 293 13.39 13.15 9.85
N THR A 294 14.34 13.92 9.33
CA THR A 294 14.26 15.38 9.15
C THR A 294 14.38 15.70 7.66
N ALA A 295 13.27 16.04 7.00
CA ALA A 295 13.20 16.12 5.53
C ALA A 295 14.15 17.15 4.88
N LYS A 296 14.56 18.18 5.63
CA LYS A 296 15.52 19.21 5.18
C LYS A 296 16.13 19.92 6.39
N THR A 297 17.45 20.14 6.35
CA THR A 297 18.14 20.98 7.33
C THR A 297 18.13 22.46 6.93
N THR A 298 18.05 23.33 7.95
CA THR A 298 18.03 24.79 7.85
C THR A 298 19.01 25.37 8.87
N PRO A 299 19.63 26.55 8.61
CA PRO A 299 20.62 27.12 9.54
C PRO A 299 20.08 27.41 10.95
N THR A 300 18.83 27.88 11.06
CA THR A 300 18.22 28.26 12.35
C THR A 300 17.56 27.09 13.08
N ARG A 301 17.13 26.03 12.36
CA ARG A 301 16.43 24.83 12.89
C ARG A 301 15.10 25.09 13.63
N VAL A 302 14.70 26.35 13.80
CA VAL A 302 13.57 26.79 14.61
C VAL A 302 12.21 26.40 14.00
N GLN A 303 12.12 26.39 12.66
CA GLN A 303 10.99 25.85 11.90
C GLN A 303 11.45 24.67 11.04
N GLN A 304 12.07 23.70 11.71
CA GLN A 304 12.51 22.43 11.17
C GLN A 304 11.99 21.34 12.09
N TRP A 305 11.46 20.28 11.48
CA TRP A 305 10.78 19.21 12.19
C TRP A 305 11.38 17.86 11.86
N THR A 306 11.83 17.16 12.89
CA THR A 306 12.04 15.71 12.84
C THR A 306 10.69 15.03 12.99
N SER A 307 10.31 14.24 11.99
CA SER A 307 9.12 13.39 11.98
C SER A 307 9.42 12.06 12.66
N PHE A 308 8.43 11.50 13.34
CA PHE A 308 8.48 10.20 14.01
C PHE A 308 7.39 9.30 13.46
N CYS A 309 7.76 8.07 13.12
CA CYS A 309 6.85 6.96 12.94
C CYS A 309 6.90 6.13 14.21
N ILE A 310 5.81 6.10 14.96
CA ILE A 310 5.68 5.39 16.24
C ILE A 310 4.61 4.32 16.07
N ARG A 311 4.80 3.14 16.65
CA ARG A 311 3.86 2.02 16.57
C ARG A 311 3.37 1.64 17.95
N TYR A 312 2.05 1.50 18.10
CA TYR A 312 1.43 1.03 19.33
C TYR A 312 1.46 -0.49 19.39
N LEU A 313 2.04 -1.05 20.45
CA LEU A 313 2.29 -2.46 20.66
C LEU A 313 1.97 -2.81 22.12
N PRO A 314 0.67 -2.89 22.49
CA PRO A 314 0.27 -3.15 23.87
C PRO A 314 0.92 -4.40 24.47
N SER A 315 1.33 -4.29 25.73
CA SER A 315 1.99 -5.35 26.51
C SER A 315 1.17 -6.65 26.58
N VAL A 316 -0.17 -6.54 26.50
CA VAL A 316 -1.05 -7.70 26.34
C VAL A 316 -0.94 -8.22 24.91
N ARG A 317 -0.18 -9.31 24.74
CA ARG A 317 -0.29 -10.15 23.53
C ARG A 317 -1.74 -10.67 23.47
N ALA A 318 -2.54 -10.09 22.57
CA ALA A 318 -3.93 -10.51 22.34
C ALA A 318 -4.01 -12.04 22.20
N ASP A 319 -5.01 -12.68 22.81
CA ASP A 319 -5.07 -14.14 22.90
C ASP A 319 -5.09 -14.76 21.50
N GLN A 320 -3.96 -15.36 21.10
CA GLN A 320 -3.73 -15.87 19.75
C GLN A 320 -4.36 -17.28 19.58
N SER A 321 -5.54 -17.52 20.15
CA SER A 321 -6.25 -18.80 20.19
C SER A 321 -6.97 -19.12 18.87
N LEU A 322 -6.24 -19.08 17.74
CA LEU A 322 -6.67 -19.69 16.49
C LEU A 322 -6.02 -21.06 16.28
N TYR A 323 -6.88 -22.08 16.32
CA TYR A 323 -6.57 -23.50 16.17
C TYR A 323 -5.64 -23.82 15.00
N MET A 324 -4.80 -24.85 15.17
CA MET A 324 -4.17 -25.53 14.04
C MET A 324 -5.21 -26.39 13.31
N ALA A 325 -5.75 -25.87 12.21
CA ALA A 325 -6.08 -26.74 11.08
C ALA A 325 -4.75 -27.04 10.37
N ASN A 326 -4.20 -28.24 10.59
CA ASN A 326 -3.04 -28.70 9.82
C ASN A 326 -3.58 -29.17 8.46
N THR A 327 -3.72 -28.24 7.50
CA THR A 327 -4.20 -28.56 6.16
C THR A 327 -3.18 -29.45 5.46
N ALA A 328 -3.54 -30.72 5.29
CA ALA A 328 -2.66 -31.73 4.73
C ALA A 328 -2.26 -31.37 3.29
N TYR A 329 -0.97 -31.53 2.98
CA TYR A 329 -0.39 -31.56 1.64
C TYR A 329 -0.79 -30.39 0.72
N ASN A 330 0.07 -29.38 0.57
CA ASN A 330 -0.01 -28.46 -0.58
C ASN A 330 0.44 -29.24 -1.84
N PRO A 331 -0.47 -29.67 -2.75
CA PRO A 331 -0.04 -30.34 -3.96
C PRO A 331 0.80 -29.37 -4.79
N LYS A 332 1.91 -29.85 -5.36
CA LYS A 332 2.69 -29.07 -6.33
C LYS A 332 1.75 -28.70 -7.51
N PRO A 333 1.48 -27.42 -7.76
CA PRO A 333 0.66 -27.01 -8.89
C PRO A 333 1.40 -27.28 -10.22
N ARG A 334 0.65 -27.37 -11.30
CA ARG A 334 1.18 -27.58 -12.65
C ARG A 334 1.47 -26.24 -13.31
N GLY A 335 2.75 -25.89 -13.43
CA GLY A 335 3.15 -24.65 -14.12
C GLY A 335 2.82 -24.65 -15.61
N PHE A 336 2.53 -23.47 -16.15
CA PHE A 336 2.24 -23.23 -17.55
C PHE A 336 3.36 -22.40 -18.23
N PRO A 337 3.46 -22.39 -19.58
CA PRO A 337 4.45 -21.58 -20.29
C PRO A 337 4.23 -20.07 -20.09
N ARG A 338 5.29 -19.28 -20.26
CA ARG A 338 5.23 -17.81 -20.17
C ARG A 338 4.09 -17.21 -21.01
N PRO A 339 3.13 -16.49 -20.39
CA PRO A 339 2.13 -15.73 -21.12
C PRO A 339 2.77 -14.60 -21.95
N PRO A 340 2.20 -14.22 -23.11
CA PRO A 340 2.65 -13.06 -23.86
C PRO A 340 2.60 -11.79 -23.01
N ALA A 341 3.71 -11.06 -22.94
CA ALA A 341 3.76 -9.74 -22.32
C ALA A 341 3.18 -8.69 -23.27
N LEU A 342 2.46 -7.72 -22.70
CA LEU A 342 1.84 -6.60 -23.41
C LEU A 342 2.54 -5.28 -23.07
N ALA A 343 2.26 -4.25 -23.86
CA ALA A 343 2.56 -2.88 -23.46
C ALA A 343 1.77 -2.50 -22.20
N TYR A 344 2.36 -1.68 -21.34
CA TYR A 344 1.77 -1.31 -20.05
C TYR A 344 0.43 -0.58 -20.19
N ASP A 345 -0.62 -1.16 -19.62
CA ASP A 345 -2.00 -0.70 -19.63
C ASP A 345 -2.38 -0.13 -18.25
N GLU A 346 -2.32 1.20 -18.13
CA GLU A 346 -2.67 1.95 -16.91
C GLU A 346 -4.12 1.68 -16.44
N ILE A 347 -5.04 1.34 -17.34
CA ILE A 347 -6.44 1.07 -16.98
C ILE A 347 -6.55 -0.34 -16.37
N ALA A 348 -5.85 -1.32 -16.93
CA ALA A 348 -5.80 -2.67 -16.37
C ALA A 348 -5.08 -2.70 -15.00
N GLU A 349 -4.05 -1.87 -14.82
CA GLU A 349 -3.35 -1.72 -13.55
C GLU A 349 -4.26 -1.16 -12.43
N LEU A 350 -5.15 -0.22 -12.79
CA LEU A 350 -6.14 0.36 -11.86
C LEU A 350 -7.19 -0.66 -11.38
N LEU A 351 -7.36 -1.80 -12.05
CA LEU A 351 -8.24 -2.90 -11.60
C LEU A 351 -7.64 -3.71 -10.44
N ILE A 352 -6.37 -3.50 -10.09
CA ILE A 352 -5.70 -4.20 -8.99
C ILE A 352 -5.94 -3.40 -7.70
N PRO A 353 -6.59 -3.96 -6.66
CA PRO A 353 -6.81 -3.29 -5.39
C PRO A 353 -5.48 -2.76 -4.84
N VAL A 354 -5.39 -1.45 -4.57
CA VAL A 354 -4.15 -0.81 -4.06
C VAL A 354 -3.60 -1.55 -2.85
N ASN A 355 -4.50 -2.03 -2.00
CA ASN A 355 -4.26 -2.82 -0.81
C ASN A 355 -3.61 -4.20 -1.06
N SER A 356 -3.88 -4.89 -2.18
CA SER A 356 -3.38 -6.27 -2.39
C SER A 356 -1.87 -6.34 -2.62
N ARG A 357 -1.25 -5.23 -3.03
CA ARG A 357 0.20 -5.05 -3.14
C ARG A 357 0.90 -5.03 -1.77
N GLY A 358 0.13 -4.69 -0.73
CA GLY A 358 0.56 -4.51 0.64
C GLY A 358 1.49 -3.31 0.88
N VAL A 359 1.78 -3.05 2.16
CA VAL A 359 2.74 -2.03 2.62
C VAL A 359 3.95 -2.68 3.31
N LYS A 360 5.13 -2.10 3.07
CA LYS A 360 6.39 -2.58 3.65
C LYS A 360 6.50 -2.03 5.08
N ARG A 361 6.40 -2.88 6.10
CA ARG A 361 6.62 -2.52 7.50
C ARG A 361 8.11 -2.54 7.81
N ILE A 362 8.64 -1.45 8.35
CA ILE A 362 9.96 -1.42 8.97
C ILE A 362 9.94 -2.37 10.18
N PRO A 363 10.78 -3.42 10.25
CA PRO A 363 10.79 -4.32 11.40
C PRO A 363 11.31 -3.62 12.66
N THR A 364 10.92 -4.11 13.83
CA THR A 364 11.40 -3.67 15.15
C THR A 364 11.84 -4.87 15.99
N PRO A 365 12.64 -4.71 17.06
CA PRO A 365 12.95 -5.81 17.97
C PRO A 365 11.69 -6.52 18.51
N ASP A 366 10.59 -5.78 18.69
CA ASP A 366 9.29 -6.30 19.16
C ASP A 366 8.55 -7.19 18.14
N ASP A 367 9.02 -7.25 16.90
CA ASP A 367 8.53 -8.18 15.87
C ASP A 367 9.15 -9.58 16.01
N LYS A 368 10.24 -9.74 16.78
CA LYS A 368 10.84 -11.05 17.07
C LYS A 368 9.86 -11.93 17.85
N LEU A 369 9.65 -13.16 17.38
CA LEU A 369 8.74 -14.14 17.98
C LEU A 369 7.28 -13.67 18.17
N ARG A 370 6.87 -12.59 17.47
CA ARG A 370 5.54 -11.97 17.68
C ARG A 370 4.42 -12.72 16.95
N TYR A 371 4.75 -13.34 15.82
CA TYR A 371 3.77 -13.88 14.87
C TYR A 371 3.77 -15.41 14.89
N LYS A 372 2.60 -16.02 15.14
CA LYS A 372 2.41 -17.45 14.90
C LYS A 372 2.47 -17.74 13.40
N LEU A 373 3.00 -18.91 13.04
CA LEU A 373 3.08 -19.36 11.64
C LEU A 373 1.75 -19.27 10.88
N ASN A 374 0.59 -19.46 11.53
CA ASN A 374 -0.72 -19.35 10.89
C ASN A 374 -1.14 -17.92 10.51
N ALA A 375 -0.48 -16.89 11.06
CA ALA A 375 -0.66 -15.48 10.73
C ALA A 375 0.41 -14.95 9.77
N VAL A 376 1.38 -15.77 9.35
CA VAL A 376 2.41 -15.39 8.39
C VAL A 376 2.10 -16.03 7.03
N PHE A 377 2.34 -15.30 5.95
CA PHE A 377 2.21 -15.79 4.57
C PHE A 377 3.48 -15.43 3.80
N PRO A 378 3.94 -16.25 2.82
CA PRO A 378 4.96 -15.79 1.91
C PRO A 378 4.49 -14.56 1.13
N LYS A 379 5.38 -13.57 0.96
CA LYS A 379 5.21 -12.55 -0.08
C LYS A 379 6.01 -12.99 -1.30
N PHE A 380 5.32 -13.24 -2.41
CA PHE A 380 5.95 -13.62 -3.67
C PHE A 380 6.54 -12.39 -4.39
N ASP A 381 7.49 -12.63 -5.30
CA ASP A 381 7.99 -11.63 -6.25
C ASP A 381 7.32 -11.85 -7.61
N GLY A 382 6.00 -11.65 -7.67
CA GLY A 382 5.22 -11.77 -8.90
C GLY A 382 4.71 -10.43 -9.44
N THR A 383 4.16 -10.47 -10.66
CA THR A 383 3.40 -9.33 -11.20
C THR A 383 1.98 -9.35 -10.63
N PRO A 384 1.53 -8.32 -9.90
CA PRO A 384 0.18 -8.31 -9.33
C PRO A 384 -0.89 -8.27 -10.42
N GLY A 385 -2.08 -8.80 -10.13
CA GLY A 385 -3.20 -8.84 -11.06
C GLY A 385 -4.51 -9.26 -10.41
N ILE A 386 -5.56 -9.30 -11.22
CA ILE A 386 -6.85 -9.91 -10.90
C ILE A 386 -7.03 -11.20 -11.69
N LEU A 387 -7.51 -12.25 -11.02
CA LEU A 387 -8.00 -13.47 -11.63
C LEU A 387 -9.53 -13.50 -11.56
N LEU A 388 -10.18 -13.53 -12.72
CA LEU A 388 -11.63 -13.67 -12.85
C LEU A 388 -11.95 -15.12 -13.24
N MET A 389 -12.75 -15.85 -12.46
CA MET A 389 -13.16 -17.22 -12.79
C MET A 389 -14.67 -17.30 -13.02
N HIS A 390 -15.08 -17.91 -14.14
CA HIS A 390 -16.47 -18.15 -14.49
C HIS A 390 -16.59 -19.32 -15.48
N GLY A 391 -17.50 -20.26 -15.21
CA GLY A 391 -17.66 -21.47 -16.03
C GLY A 391 -16.34 -22.23 -16.13
N ASN A 392 -15.93 -22.60 -17.34
CA ASN A 392 -14.70 -23.37 -17.60
C ASN A 392 -13.47 -22.50 -17.92
N ALA A 393 -13.51 -21.20 -17.60
CA ALA A 393 -12.40 -20.27 -17.89
C ALA A 393 -11.99 -19.46 -16.66
N ALA A 394 -10.68 -19.20 -16.57
CA ALA A 394 -10.11 -18.19 -15.68
C ALA A 394 -9.31 -17.16 -16.50
N VAL A 395 -9.55 -15.87 -16.29
CA VAL A 395 -8.90 -14.77 -17.01
C VAL A 395 -8.02 -13.98 -16.04
N PHE A 396 -6.71 -13.96 -16.31
CA PHE A 396 -5.77 -13.12 -15.57
C PHE A 396 -5.62 -11.76 -16.26
N VAL A 397 -5.66 -10.68 -15.48
CA VAL A 397 -5.51 -9.30 -15.93
C VAL A 397 -4.55 -8.54 -15.03
N SER A 398 -3.49 -7.97 -15.60
CA SER A 398 -2.64 -6.96 -14.97
C SER A 398 -2.29 -5.84 -15.97
N GLY A 399 -1.51 -4.84 -15.53
CA GLY A 399 -0.99 -3.81 -16.43
C GLY A 399 -0.09 -4.35 -17.56
N THR A 400 0.51 -5.53 -17.44
CA THR A 400 1.48 -6.07 -18.43
C THR A 400 1.15 -7.45 -18.98
N TYR A 401 0.17 -8.17 -18.42
CA TYR A 401 -0.23 -9.50 -18.88
C TYR A 401 -1.75 -9.62 -18.95
N ARG A 402 -2.23 -10.32 -19.99
CA ARG A 402 -3.65 -10.65 -20.16
C ARG A 402 -3.78 -11.98 -20.89
N PHE A 403 -4.31 -12.99 -20.22
CA PHE A 403 -4.45 -14.32 -20.79
C PHE A 403 -5.58 -15.13 -20.14
N GLU A 404 -6.01 -16.16 -20.85
CA GLU A 404 -7.06 -17.09 -20.45
C GLU A 404 -6.42 -18.44 -20.10
N ILE A 405 -6.82 -19.02 -18.97
CA ILE A 405 -6.50 -20.36 -18.52
C ILE A 405 -7.79 -21.18 -18.64
N ALA A 406 -7.77 -22.24 -19.44
CA ALA A 406 -8.83 -23.24 -19.42
C ALA A 406 -8.72 -24.02 -18.09
N ILE A 407 -9.78 -23.96 -17.29
CA ILE A 407 -9.83 -24.63 -15.97
C ILE A 407 -10.59 -25.94 -16.06
N SER A 408 -10.16 -26.93 -15.26
CA SER A 408 -10.65 -28.31 -15.39
C SER A 408 -12.05 -28.56 -14.84
N TYR A 409 -12.53 -27.65 -13.97
CA TYR A 409 -13.81 -27.74 -13.28
C TYR A 409 -14.59 -26.44 -13.50
N SER A 410 -15.89 -26.56 -13.78
CA SER A 410 -16.76 -25.39 -13.95
C SER A 410 -16.93 -24.66 -12.63
N VAL A 411 -16.77 -23.34 -12.64
CA VAL A 411 -17.12 -22.44 -11.54
C VAL A 411 -18.51 -21.84 -11.81
N ASP A 412 -19.51 -22.26 -11.05
CA ASP A 412 -20.90 -21.80 -11.21
C ASP A 412 -21.14 -20.38 -10.67
N THR A 413 -20.33 -19.93 -9.70
CA THR A 413 -20.43 -18.62 -9.05
C THR A 413 -19.21 -17.77 -9.38
N ASN A 414 -19.40 -16.60 -9.99
CA ASN A 414 -18.31 -15.69 -10.37
C ASN A 414 -17.34 -15.48 -9.20
N LEU A 415 -16.03 -15.61 -9.44
CA LEU A 415 -14.99 -15.26 -8.48
C LEU A 415 -14.11 -14.16 -9.06
N SER A 416 -13.91 -13.09 -8.30
CA SER A 416 -12.88 -12.09 -8.55
C SER A 416 -11.86 -12.14 -7.44
N MET A 417 -10.58 -12.26 -7.79
CA MET A 417 -9.52 -12.54 -6.81
C MET A 417 -8.27 -11.70 -7.10
N ALA A 418 -7.68 -11.15 -6.04
CA ALA A 418 -6.36 -10.56 -6.10
C ALA A 418 -5.29 -11.66 -6.14
N CYS A 419 -4.30 -11.50 -7.00
CA CYS A 419 -3.29 -12.52 -7.24
C CYS A 419 -1.97 -11.92 -7.73
N GLU A 420 -0.94 -12.76 -7.77
CA GLU A 420 0.34 -12.47 -8.42
C GLU A 420 0.65 -13.54 -9.47
N LEU A 421 1.10 -13.13 -10.65
CA LEU A 421 1.70 -14.02 -11.65
C LEU A 421 3.19 -14.18 -11.34
N VAL A 422 3.59 -15.38 -10.95
CA VAL A 422 4.94 -15.69 -10.47
C VAL A 422 5.67 -16.59 -11.48
N GLU A 423 6.86 -16.16 -11.89
CA GLU A 423 7.80 -17.00 -12.67
C GLU A 423 8.64 -17.85 -11.69
N SER A 424 8.62 -19.16 -11.87
CA SER A 424 9.50 -20.09 -11.13
C SER A 424 10.92 -20.07 -11.68
N LEU A 425 11.89 -20.52 -10.87
CA LEU A 425 13.26 -20.73 -11.36
C LEU A 425 13.36 -21.77 -12.49
N GLU A 426 12.34 -22.63 -12.63
CA GLU A 426 12.22 -23.59 -13.72
C GLU A 426 11.65 -22.97 -15.03
N GLY A 427 11.41 -21.66 -15.08
CA GLY A 427 10.87 -20.94 -16.25
C GLY A 427 9.38 -21.16 -16.53
N LEU A 428 8.67 -21.79 -15.59
CA LEU A 428 7.23 -22.00 -15.64
C LEU A 428 6.50 -20.94 -14.81
N PHE A 429 5.28 -20.61 -15.21
CA PHE A 429 4.45 -19.58 -14.60
C PHE A 429 3.29 -20.19 -13.80
N TYR A 430 2.89 -19.46 -12.75
CA TYR A 430 1.86 -19.83 -11.79
C TYR A 430 1.06 -18.59 -11.38
N VAL A 431 -0.25 -18.72 -11.15
CA VAL A 431 -1.06 -17.66 -10.56
C VAL A 431 -1.22 -17.95 -9.07
N VAL A 432 -0.66 -17.08 -8.22
CA VAL A 432 -0.78 -17.18 -6.77
C VAL A 432 -1.91 -16.26 -6.29
N VAL A 433 -3.03 -16.83 -5.85
CA VAL A 433 -4.16 -16.09 -5.27
C VAL A 433 -3.78 -15.58 -3.88
N THR A 434 -3.79 -14.26 -3.70
CA THR A 434 -3.39 -13.56 -2.47
C THR A 434 -4.57 -12.97 -1.69
N GLY A 435 -5.75 -12.88 -2.31
CA GLY A 435 -6.95 -12.30 -1.70
C GLY A 435 -8.21 -12.49 -2.54
N ILE A 436 -9.38 -12.34 -1.92
CA ILE A 436 -10.69 -12.47 -2.60
C ILE A 436 -11.36 -11.11 -2.67
N VAL A 437 -11.76 -10.69 -3.87
CA VAL A 437 -12.42 -9.40 -4.13
C VAL A 437 -13.94 -9.56 -4.17
N GLU A 438 -14.43 -10.65 -4.77
CA GLU A 438 -15.86 -10.89 -4.94
C GLU A 438 -16.19 -12.39 -5.04
N ILE A 439 -17.35 -12.78 -4.49
CA ILE A 439 -17.96 -14.11 -4.62
C ILE A 439 -19.43 -13.94 -5.04
N GLY A 440 -19.73 -14.26 -6.29
CA GLY A 440 -21.02 -13.98 -6.92
C GLY A 440 -21.17 -12.47 -7.14
N ASP A 441 -22.13 -11.86 -6.44
CA ASP A 441 -22.34 -10.41 -6.38
C ASP A 441 -21.90 -9.82 -5.02
N ASN A 442 -21.26 -10.62 -4.15
CA ASN A 442 -20.86 -10.21 -2.80
C ASN A 442 -19.39 -9.79 -2.78
N THR A 443 -19.15 -8.49 -2.60
CA THR A 443 -17.79 -7.94 -2.40
C THR A 443 -17.20 -8.34 -1.05
N THR A 444 -15.90 -8.64 -1.04
CA THR A 444 -15.12 -8.94 0.16
C THR A 444 -13.88 -8.05 0.25
N ASP A 445 -13.32 -7.86 1.45
CA ASP A 445 -12.01 -7.22 1.59
C ASP A 445 -10.91 -8.19 1.10
N PRO A 446 -10.14 -7.87 0.05
CA PRO A 446 -9.11 -8.76 -0.47
C PRO A 446 -7.97 -9.02 0.52
N LEU A 447 -7.87 -8.24 1.59
CA LEU A 447 -6.93 -8.51 2.66
C LEU A 447 -7.48 -9.43 3.76
N ASP A 448 -8.74 -9.87 3.69
CA ASP A 448 -9.27 -10.76 4.71
C ASP A 448 -8.70 -12.19 4.62
N ALA A 449 -7.82 -12.53 5.56
CA ALA A 449 -7.18 -13.84 5.62
C ALA A 449 -8.16 -14.96 5.95
N ASN A 450 -9.30 -14.67 6.59
CA ASN A 450 -10.32 -15.67 6.89
C ASN A 450 -11.17 -15.97 5.64
N THR A 451 -11.53 -14.95 4.86
CA THR A 451 -12.20 -15.14 3.55
C THR A 451 -11.34 -15.99 2.61
N LEU A 452 -10.04 -15.70 2.49
CA LEU A 452 -9.12 -16.48 1.65
C LEU A 452 -9.02 -17.95 2.11
N ARG A 453 -8.96 -18.20 3.42
CA ARG A 453 -8.97 -19.57 3.98
C ARG A 453 -10.30 -20.28 3.75
N ALA A 454 -11.43 -19.58 3.83
CA ALA A 454 -12.76 -20.17 3.66
C ALA A 454 -12.98 -20.73 2.24
N VAL A 455 -12.40 -20.08 1.22
CA VAL A 455 -12.47 -20.56 -0.17
C VAL A 455 -11.33 -21.50 -0.58
N LEU A 456 -10.36 -21.78 0.29
CA LEU A 456 -9.25 -22.69 -0.01
C LEU A 456 -9.72 -24.07 -0.54
N PRO A 457 -10.74 -24.75 0.04
CA PRO A 457 -11.21 -26.04 -0.48
C PRO A 457 -11.82 -25.94 -1.88
N LEU A 458 -12.43 -24.80 -2.23
CA LEU A 458 -12.99 -24.52 -3.56
C LEU A 458 -11.89 -24.33 -4.60
N LEU A 459 -10.78 -23.69 -4.20
CA LEU A 459 -9.68 -23.34 -5.11
C LEU A 459 -8.61 -24.43 -5.28
N SER A 460 -8.45 -25.30 -4.29
CA SER A 460 -7.46 -26.40 -4.30
C SER A 460 -7.45 -27.29 -5.57
N PRO A 461 -8.60 -27.66 -6.19
CA PRO A 461 -8.61 -28.45 -7.42
C PRO A 461 -7.88 -27.79 -8.59
N TYR A 462 -7.85 -26.45 -8.66
CA TYR A 462 -7.25 -25.70 -9.77
C TYR A 462 -5.71 -25.63 -9.73
N ALA A 463 -5.08 -26.29 -8.76
CA ALA A 463 -3.63 -26.49 -8.74
C ALA A 463 -3.12 -27.14 -10.04
N GLU A 464 -3.90 -28.02 -10.68
CA GLU A 464 -3.53 -28.63 -11.97
C GLU A 464 -3.64 -27.67 -13.17
N ASN A 465 -4.25 -26.50 -13.00
CA ASN A 465 -4.29 -25.40 -13.97
C ASN A 465 -3.22 -24.33 -13.65
N GLY A 466 -2.37 -24.55 -12.66
CA GLY A 466 -1.32 -23.62 -12.23
C GLY A 466 -1.78 -22.51 -11.28
N ILE A 467 -2.96 -22.65 -10.68
CA ILE A 467 -3.53 -21.71 -9.71
C ILE A 467 -3.20 -22.23 -8.30
N LEU A 468 -2.42 -21.46 -7.53
CA LEU A 468 -2.03 -21.75 -6.15
C LEU A 468 -2.69 -20.73 -5.21
N VAL A 469 -3.22 -21.17 -4.08
CA VAL A 469 -3.70 -20.24 -3.03
C VAL A 469 -2.54 -19.92 -2.09
N ASN A 470 -2.34 -18.64 -1.76
CA ASN A 470 -1.36 -18.23 -0.77
C ASN A 470 -1.84 -18.62 0.65
N THR A 471 -1.21 -19.63 1.25
CA THR A 471 -1.59 -20.14 2.58
C THR A 471 -0.42 -20.05 3.58
N PRO A 472 -0.69 -20.02 4.90
CA PRO A 472 0.36 -20.02 5.91
C PRO A 472 1.22 -21.28 5.91
N ASP A 473 0.69 -22.41 5.41
CA ASP A 473 1.46 -23.66 5.29
C ASP A 473 2.61 -23.55 4.27
N LEU A 474 2.54 -22.63 3.31
CA LEU A 474 3.65 -22.35 2.39
C LEU A 474 4.87 -21.76 3.13
N VAL A 475 4.69 -21.07 4.26
CA VAL A 475 5.80 -20.51 5.08
C VAL A 475 6.74 -21.60 5.57
N ARG A 476 6.23 -22.78 5.93
CA ARG A 476 7.04 -23.94 6.36
C ARG A 476 7.94 -24.48 5.25
N ASN A 477 7.58 -24.23 4.00
CA ASN A 477 8.25 -24.67 2.79
C ASN A 477 9.23 -23.61 2.23
N ILE A 478 9.41 -22.48 2.91
CA ILE A 478 10.42 -21.48 2.53
C ILE A 478 11.82 -22.04 2.79
N ARG A 479 12.67 -22.04 1.75
CA ARG A 479 14.10 -22.36 1.80
C ARG A 479 14.87 -21.27 1.07
N GLY A 480 15.83 -20.64 1.75
CA GLY A 480 16.45 -19.40 1.26
C GLY A 480 15.37 -18.36 0.95
N ASP A 481 15.28 -17.93 -0.32
CA ASP A 481 14.35 -16.91 -0.81
C ASP A 481 13.24 -17.47 -1.71
N GLN A 482 12.87 -18.75 -1.50
CA GLN A 482 11.88 -19.45 -2.32
C GLN A 482 10.92 -20.29 -1.48
N VAL A 483 9.66 -20.38 -1.89
CA VAL A 483 8.77 -21.48 -1.50
C VAL A 483 9.10 -22.71 -2.36
N VAL A 484 9.45 -23.82 -1.70
CA VAL A 484 9.90 -25.06 -2.34
C VAL A 484 8.87 -26.16 -2.10
N LEU A 485 8.08 -26.51 -3.12
CA LEU A 485 7.15 -27.64 -3.06
C LEU A 485 7.69 -28.81 -3.89
N THR A 486 7.69 -30.01 -3.31
CA THR A 486 8.16 -31.24 -3.96
C THR A 486 7.02 -32.25 -4.03
N ASP A 487 6.78 -32.81 -5.22
CA ASP A 487 5.77 -33.85 -5.40
C ASP A 487 6.25 -35.26 -4.99
N TYR A 488 5.34 -36.23 -5.01
CA TYR A 488 5.62 -37.64 -4.69
C TYR A 488 6.60 -38.33 -5.67
N ARG A 489 6.97 -37.69 -6.78
CA ARG A 489 7.97 -38.16 -7.76
C ARG A 489 9.33 -37.51 -7.57
N GLY A 490 9.48 -36.64 -6.56
CA GLY A 490 10.69 -35.86 -6.31
C GLY A 490 10.82 -34.63 -7.22
N SER A 491 9.81 -34.28 -8.02
CA SER A 491 9.84 -33.07 -8.84
C SER A 491 9.57 -31.85 -7.97
N THR A 492 10.54 -30.94 -7.91
CA THR A 492 10.46 -29.69 -7.13
C THR A 492 9.89 -28.54 -7.97
N MET A 493 9.25 -27.58 -7.33
CA MET A 493 8.89 -26.26 -7.85
C MET A 493 9.50 -25.20 -6.92
N ARG A 494 10.09 -24.15 -7.49
CA ARG A 494 10.70 -23.05 -6.74
C ARG A 494 10.08 -21.72 -7.13
N LEU A 495 9.26 -21.15 -6.25
CA LEU A 495 8.65 -19.83 -6.45
C LEU A 495 9.40 -18.77 -5.61
N PRO A 496 9.90 -17.69 -6.21
CA PRO A 496 10.62 -16.64 -5.50
C PRO A 496 9.71 -15.88 -4.52
N VAL A 497 10.28 -15.54 -3.36
CA VAL A 497 9.65 -14.70 -2.35
C VAL A 497 10.60 -13.57 -1.95
N ASP A 498 10.06 -12.37 -1.77
CA ASP A 498 10.83 -11.16 -1.44
C ASP A 498 10.61 -10.69 0.01
N GLY A 499 9.82 -11.44 0.79
CA GLY A 499 9.51 -11.16 2.18
C GLY A 499 8.41 -12.05 2.75
N LEU A 500 7.89 -11.63 3.91
CA LEU A 500 6.81 -12.30 4.63
C LEU A 500 5.70 -11.32 4.93
N HIS A 501 4.51 -11.65 4.46
CA HIS A 501 3.28 -11.01 4.90
C HIS A 501 2.96 -11.41 6.35
N VAL A 502 2.49 -10.45 7.14
CA VAL A 502 2.00 -10.66 8.51
C VAL A 502 0.55 -10.19 8.60
N ALA A 503 -0.34 -11.10 9.00
CA ALA A 503 -1.74 -10.79 9.21
C ALA A 503 -1.91 -10.14 10.59
N ILE A 504 -2.50 -8.94 10.59
CA ILE A 504 -2.79 -8.13 11.77
C ILE A 504 -4.31 -8.00 11.84
N ASP A 505 -4.92 -8.34 12.96
CA ASP A 505 -6.38 -8.33 13.18
C ASP A 505 -7.17 -9.06 12.06
N GLY A 506 -6.62 -10.18 11.58
CA GLY A 506 -7.19 -10.99 10.49
C GLY A 506 -6.94 -10.43 9.08
N LYS A 507 -6.32 -9.26 8.94
CA LYS A 507 -6.01 -8.63 7.66
C LYS A 507 -4.56 -8.86 7.23
N ASN A 508 -4.38 -9.48 6.08
CA ASN A 508 -3.14 -9.55 5.31
C ASN A 508 -2.76 -8.13 4.77
N GLY A 509 -1.68 -8.00 4.00
CA GLY A 509 -1.33 -6.75 3.32
C GLY A 509 -0.36 -5.82 4.07
N THR A 510 0.19 -6.27 5.21
CA THR A 510 1.45 -5.73 5.74
C THR A 510 2.54 -6.79 5.53
N PHE A 511 3.76 -6.40 5.15
CA PHE A 511 4.87 -7.34 4.98
C PHE A 511 6.20 -6.81 5.51
N ILE A 512 7.06 -7.73 5.95
CA ILE A 512 8.45 -7.49 6.36
C ILE A 512 9.36 -8.13 5.31
N LYS A 513 10.47 -7.46 4.97
CA LYS A 513 11.48 -7.97 4.03
C LYS A 513 12.82 -8.19 4.75
N SER A 514 13.62 -9.15 4.27
CA SER A 514 15.04 -9.21 4.63
C SER A 514 15.80 -8.07 3.94
N LEU A 515 17.03 -7.81 4.40
CA LEU A 515 17.86 -6.69 3.96
C LEU A 515 18.02 -6.61 2.42
N PRO A 516 18.33 -7.70 1.67
CA PRO A 516 18.56 -7.61 0.23
C PRO A 516 17.33 -7.17 -0.58
N PHE A 517 16.11 -7.46 -0.10
CA PHE A 517 14.87 -7.04 -0.75
C PHE A 517 14.34 -5.68 -0.24
N CYS A 518 15.08 -5.00 0.64
CA CYS A 518 14.81 -3.61 1.02
C CYS A 518 15.29 -2.63 -0.06
N THR A 519 14.70 -2.75 -1.26
CA THR A 519 15.14 -2.08 -2.48
C THR A 519 14.49 -0.72 -2.73
N VAL A 520 15.27 0.16 -3.38
CA VAL A 520 14.92 1.50 -3.87
C VAL A 520 14.88 1.46 -5.39
N ASP A 521 13.80 1.92 -6.01
CA ASP A 521 13.74 2.05 -7.47
C ASP A 521 14.12 3.48 -7.88
N ALA A 522 15.12 3.68 -8.74
CA ALA A 522 15.51 5.01 -9.21
C ALA A 522 16.17 5.00 -10.60
N ALA A 523 16.17 6.16 -11.27
CA ALA A 523 17.04 6.41 -12.41
C ALA A 523 18.51 6.41 -11.97
N ALA A 524 19.40 5.91 -12.83
CA ALA A 524 20.83 5.82 -12.50
C ALA A 524 21.52 7.20 -12.37
N SER A 525 20.96 8.21 -13.05
CA SER A 525 21.29 9.64 -12.91
C SER A 525 20.98 10.19 -11.51
N GLU A 526 19.93 9.71 -10.84
CA GLU A 526 19.39 10.28 -9.59
C GLU A 526 19.82 9.54 -8.31
N ILE A 527 20.07 8.22 -8.39
CA ILE A 527 20.22 7.33 -7.22
C ILE A 527 21.26 7.82 -6.19
N LYS A 528 22.38 8.39 -6.64
CA LYS A 528 23.48 8.86 -5.76
C LYS A 528 23.03 10.03 -4.87
N GLU A 529 22.39 11.05 -5.44
CA GLU A 529 21.89 12.20 -4.67
C GLU A 529 20.67 11.84 -3.82
N LEU A 530 19.79 11.00 -4.37
CA LEU A 530 18.56 10.53 -3.70
C LEU A 530 18.87 9.72 -2.43
N LEU A 531 19.81 8.77 -2.51
CA LEU A 531 20.29 8.02 -1.35
C LEU A 531 21.06 8.92 -0.38
N ALA A 532 21.97 9.77 -0.85
CA ALA A 532 22.70 10.69 0.03
C ALA A 532 21.76 11.65 0.79
N SER A 533 20.66 12.08 0.17
CA SER A 533 19.62 12.90 0.79
C SER A 533 18.80 12.11 1.80
N ALA A 534 18.39 10.88 1.46
CA ALA A 534 17.65 10.00 2.38
C ALA A 534 18.46 9.63 3.63
N TYR A 535 19.76 9.37 3.47
CA TYR A 535 20.68 9.08 4.57
C TYR A 535 20.95 10.29 5.46
N LYS A 536 21.08 11.49 4.90
CA LYS A 536 21.19 12.73 5.69
C LYS A 536 19.90 13.09 6.44
N ALA A 537 18.76 12.62 5.94
CA ALA A 537 17.46 12.87 6.54
C ALA A 537 17.08 11.83 7.62
N ALA A 538 17.46 10.56 7.45
CA ALA A 538 17.13 9.50 8.40
C ALA A 538 17.97 9.60 9.68
N ASP A 539 17.32 9.69 10.84
CA ASP A 539 18.05 9.71 12.11
C ASP A 539 18.61 8.33 12.47
N GLY A 540 19.74 8.32 13.20
CA GLY A 540 20.46 7.10 13.56
C GLY A 540 21.18 6.41 12.39
N VAL A 541 21.38 7.11 11.27
CA VAL A 541 22.09 6.67 10.06
C VAL A 541 23.18 7.69 9.71
N TYR A 542 24.46 7.28 9.75
CA TYR A 542 25.59 8.24 9.75
C TYR A 542 26.55 8.13 8.55
N ASN A 543 26.52 7.03 7.79
CA ASN A 543 27.47 6.79 6.69
C ASN A 543 26.83 7.13 5.34
N VAL A 544 27.38 8.10 4.60
CA VAL A 544 26.91 8.37 3.22
C VAL A 544 27.15 7.11 2.36
N PRO A 545 26.12 6.59 1.66
CA PRO A 545 26.22 5.32 0.96
C PRO A 545 27.08 5.45 -0.30
N VAL A 546 27.86 4.41 -0.60
CA VAL A 546 28.50 4.24 -1.89
C VAL A 546 27.54 3.53 -2.82
N VAL A 547 27.30 4.07 -4.02
CA VAL A 547 26.60 3.35 -5.09
C VAL A 547 27.64 2.73 -6.01
N SER A 548 27.58 1.41 -6.13
CA SER A 548 28.51 0.54 -6.85
C SER A 548 27.80 -0.17 -8.00
N GLY A 549 28.53 -0.52 -9.06
CA GLY A 549 27.94 -1.01 -10.31
C GLY A 549 27.38 0.14 -11.14
N GLU A 550 28.15 0.60 -12.12
CA GLU A 550 27.74 1.70 -12.99
C GLU A 550 26.73 1.20 -14.03
N VAL A 551 25.58 1.87 -14.04
CA VAL A 551 24.59 1.79 -15.11
C VAL A 551 24.34 3.24 -15.53
N GLU A 552 24.14 3.47 -16.83
CA GLU A 552 23.95 4.80 -17.38
C GLU A 552 22.52 4.97 -17.94
N GLY A 553 22.06 6.23 -17.99
CA GLY A 553 20.79 6.62 -18.58
C GLY A 553 19.63 6.82 -17.59
N GLU A 554 18.48 7.20 -18.15
CA GLU A 554 17.26 7.57 -17.42
C GLU A 554 16.31 6.38 -17.17
N ASP A 555 16.75 5.15 -17.45
CA ASP A 555 16.01 3.94 -17.12
C ASP A 555 15.91 3.76 -15.61
N ILE A 556 14.74 3.36 -15.11
CA ILE A 556 14.59 3.02 -13.69
C ILE A 556 15.21 1.65 -13.40
N TRP A 557 16.05 1.58 -12.38
CA TRP A 557 16.66 0.37 -11.85
C TRP A 557 16.29 0.17 -10.38
N GLU A 558 16.14 -1.10 -10.00
CA GLU A 558 15.99 -1.52 -8.62
C GLU A 558 17.38 -1.66 -7.97
N TYR A 559 17.64 -0.91 -6.91
CA TYR A 559 18.89 -0.93 -6.16
C TYR A 559 18.69 -1.61 -4.80
N ALA A 560 19.56 -2.55 -4.46
CA ALA A 560 19.63 -3.19 -3.15
C ALA A 560 20.83 -2.68 -2.35
N ARG A 561 20.71 -2.68 -1.02
CA ARG A 561 21.84 -2.51 -0.09
C ARG A 561 22.51 -3.86 0.13
N ALA A 562 23.82 -3.91 -0.03
CA ALA A 562 24.62 -5.07 0.34
C ALA A 562 24.69 -5.20 1.87
N PRO A 563 24.59 -6.42 2.42
CA PRO A 563 24.94 -6.68 3.82
C PRO A 563 26.36 -6.20 4.15
N SER A 564 26.57 -5.86 5.43
CA SER A 564 27.83 -5.45 6.09
C SER A 564 28.65 -4.27 5.51
N THR A 565 28.44 -3.86 4.26
CA THR A 565 29.24 -2.84 3.57
C THR A 565 28.51 -1.52 3.35
N ASP A 566 27.18 -1.50 3.52
CA ASP A 566 26.29 -0.35 3.22
C ASP A 566 26.31 0.14 1.76
N ASN A 567 27.03 -0.56 0.89
CA ASN A 567 27.08 -0.28 -0.55
C ASN A 567 25.74 -0.61 -1.21
N TRP A 568 25.24 0.29 -2.06
CA TRP A 568 24.08 0.03 -2.89
C TRP A 568 24.53 -0.44 -4.28
N TYR A 569 23.79 -1.37 -4.88
CA TYR A 569 24.09 -1.91 -6.21
C TYR A 569 22.82 -2.19 -7.02
N PRO A 570 22.86 -2.06 -8.36
CA PRO A 570 21.72 -2.36 -9.23
C PRO A 570 21.45 -3.87 -9.27
N VAL A 571 20.17 -4.24 -9.18
CA VAL A 571 19.67 -5.62 -9.18
C VAL A 571 19.00 -5.96 -10.50
N ARG A 572 18.01 -5.16 -10.92
CA ARG A 572 17.27 -5.34 -12.19
C ARG A 572 16.72 -4.03 -12.73
N LYS A 573 16.58 -3.95 -14.06
CA LYS A 573 15.86 -2.85 -14.73
C LYS A 573 14.35 -2.99 -14.50
N ARG A 574 13.69 -1.88 -14.14
CA ARG A 574 12.26 -1.80 -13.83
C ARG A 574 11.47 -1.22 -15.00
N ILE A 575 11.23 -2.05 -16.01
CA ILE A 575 10.46 -1.68 -17.22
C ILE A 575 9.00 -1.29 -16.93
N ASP A 576 8.50 -1.63 -15.74
CA ASP A 576 7.18 -1.27 -15.20
C ASP A 576 7.15 0.14 -14.58
N LYS A 577 8.30 0.77 -14.33
CA LYS A 577 8.40 2.08 -13.69
C LYS A 577 8.87 3.18 -14.65
N ARG A 578 8.24 4.36 -14.54
CA ARG A 578 8.61 5.58 -15.28
C ARG A 578 9.32 6.64 -14.43
N TYR A 579 9.30 6.51 -13.11
CA TYR A 579 9.81 7.51 -12.17
C TYR A 579 10.49 6.82 -11.00
N SER A 580 11.50 7.50 -10.44
CA SER A 580 12.17 7.10 -9.20
C SER A 580 11.23 7.15 -7.99
N ASP A 581 11.52 6.32 -6.99
CA ASP A 581 10.88 6.40 -5.68
C ASP A 581 11.16 7.78 -5.05
N PRO A 582 10.14 8.51 -4.59
CA PRO A 582 10.34 9.85 -4.06
C PRO A 582 10.95 9.81 -2.65
N LEU A 583 11.60 10.90 -2.24
CA LEU A 583 12.45 10.97 -1.05
C LEU A 583 11.88 10.31 0.21
N GLY A 584 10.61 10.51 0.56
CA GLY A 584 10.02 9.89 1.75
C GLY A 584 9.91 8.35 1.66
N SER A 585 9.67 7.81 0.46
CA SER A 585 9.68 6.36 0.20
C SER A 585 11.10 5.78 0.25
N VAL A 586 12.12 6.57 -0.08
CA VAL A 586 13.53 6.20 0.02
C VAL A 586 13.99 6.22 1.46
N ILE A 587 13.70 7.28 2.23
CA ILE A 587 13.94 7.37 3.68
C ILE A 587 13.34 6.14 4.40
N HIS A 588 12.09 5.81 4.09
CA HIS A 588 11.44 4.61 4.60
C HIS A 588 12.21 3.34 4.27
N THR A 589 12.66 3.18 3.03
CA THR A 589 13.38 1.98 2.58
C THR A 589 14.77 1.87 3.22
N VAL A 590 15.48 2.98 3.38
CA VAL A 590 16.75 3.06 4.12
C VAL A 590 16.53 2.61 5.56
N ALA A 591 15.56 3.19 6.26
CA ALA A 591 15.20 2.80 7.63
C ALA A 591 14.82 1.30 7.73
N SER A 592 14.02 0.79 6.79
CA SER A 592 13.66 -0.63 6.68
C SER A 592 14.89 -1.52 6.51
N SER A 593 15.88 -1.11 5.70
CA SER A 593 17.09 -1.90 5.45
C SER A 593 18.03 -1.94 6.67
N TYR A 594 18.18 -0.83 7.40
CA TYR A 594 18.94 -0.79 8.65
C TYR A 594 18.24 -1.57 9.75
N ALA A 595 16.91 -1.46 9.86
CA ALA A 595 16.13 -2.21 10.82
C ALA A 595 16.18 -3.72 10.56
N ALA A 596 16.09 -4.16 9.31
CA ALA A 596 16.25 -5.57 8.93
C ALA A 596 17.64 -6.12 9.31
N GLY A 597 18.70 -5.34 9.06
CA GLY A 597 20.06 -5.68 9.52
C GLY A 597 20.16 -5.79 11.04
N ARG A 598 19.71 -4.78 11.79
CA ARG A 598 19.66 -4.80 13.27
C ARG A 598 18.81 -5.95 13.83
N LEU A 599 17.80 -6.42 13.10
CA LEU A 599 17.00 -7.58 13.47
C LEU A 599 17.78 -8.90 13.34
N GLY A 600 18.77 -8.95 12.44
CA GLY A 600 19.53 -10.13 12.02
C GLY A 600 19.03 -10.75 10.70
N ALA A 601 18.12 -10.09 9.97
CA ALA A 601 17.54 -10.59 8.73
C ALA A 601 18.36 -10.14 7.51
N GLU A 602 19.66 -10.43 7.53
CA GLU A 602 20.66 -9.91 6.58
C GLU A 602 20.74 -10.68 5.27
N SER A 603 20.41 -11.97 5.25
CA SER A 603 20.67 -12.87 4.12
C SER A 603 19.42 -13.28 3.36
N THR A 604 18.46 -13.95 4.00
CA THR A 604 17.36 -14.62 3.28
C THR A 604 15.98 -14.47 3.93
N VAL A 605 14.92 -14.73 3.16
CA VAL A 605 13.54 -14.80 3.67
C VAL A 605 13.36 -15.96 4.66
N GLU A 606 14.08 -17.07 4.49
CA GLU A 606 14.12 -18.16 5.49
C GLU A 606 14.72 -17.70 6.84
N GLN A 607 15.78 -16.89 6.82
CA GLN A 607 16.35 -16.32 8.04
C GLN A 607 15.34 -15.37 8.72
N LEU A 608 14.68 -14.50 7.94
CA LEU A 608 13.60 -13.64 8.45
C LEU A 608 12.46 -14.47 9.07
N ARG A 609 12.05 -15.57 8.42
CA ARG A 609 11.01 -16.49 8.91
C ARG A 609 11.36 -17.02 10.29
N GLN A 610 12.59 -17.49 10.47
CA GLN A 610 13.06 -17.98 11.77
C GLN A 610 12.92 -16.87 12.82
N ILE A 611 13.51 -15.69 12.59
CA ILE A 611 13.52 -14.57 13.55
C ILE A 611 12.12 -14.12 14.01
N ILE A 612 11.11 -14.11 13.12
CA ILE A 612 9.77 -13.62 13.48
C ILE A 612 8.82 -14.71 14.01
N THR A 613 9.18 -16.00 13.92
CA THR A 613 8.31 -17.13 14.29
C THR A 613 8.91 -18.17 15.23
N THR A 614 10.24 -18.20 15.44
CA THR A 614 11.00 -19.27 16.13
C THR A 614 12.06 -18.73 17.08
#